data_AF-U6DCP0-F1
#
_entry.id   AF-U6DCP0-F1
#
_cell.length_a   1.000
_cell.length_b   1.000
_cell.length_c   1.000
_cell.angle_alpha   90.00
_cell.angle_beta   90.00
_cell.angle_gamma   90.00
#
_symmetry.space_group_name_H-M   'P 1'
#
loop_
_entity.id
_entity.type
_entity.pdbx_description
1 polymer ?
#
loop_
_entity_poly.entity_id
_entity_poly.type
_entity_poly.pdbx_seq_one_letter_code
_entity_poly.pdbx_strand_id
1 'polypeptide(L)'
;EKEKERVTRGERPARGERSAGGRQTRPERSLTAGQPATSRLPKARPPKVKAEPPPKKRKKWLKEAAGNASAGGGPPGSSSDSESSPGAPSEDERAVPGRLLKTRAMREMYRSYVEMLVSTALDPDMIQALEDTHDELYLPPMRKIDGLLNEHKKKVLKRLSLSPALQDALHTFPQLQVEQSGEGSPEEGAVRLRPAGEPYNRKTLSKLKRSVVRAQEFKVELDKSGYYTLYHSLHHYKYHTFLRCRDQ
;
A
#
# COMPACT_ATOMS: atom_id res chain seq x y z
N GLU A 1 57.12 -25.57 30.01
CA GLU A 1 55.99 -26.47 30.36
C GLU A 1 54.77 -25.95 29.61
N LYS A 2 53.83 -26.71 29.03
CA LYS A 2 53.41 -28.12 29.16
C LYS A 2 52.77 -28.50 30.50
N GLU A 3 51.53 -28.06 30.68
CA GLU A 3 50.53 -28.84 31.42
C GLU A 3 49.37 -29.23 30.51
N LYS A 4 48.81 -30.41 30.76
CA LYS A 4 47.55 -30.91 30.20
C LYS A 4 46.75 -31.47 31.36
N GLU A 5 45.47 -31.12 31.46
CA GLU A 5 44.50 -32.05 32.05
C GLU A 5 43.42 -32.43 31.02
N ARG A 6 42.69 -33.51 31.32
CA ARG A 6 41.95 -34.33 30.36
C ARG A 6 40.98 -35.22 31.16
N VAL A 7 39.98 -35.80 30.48
CA VAL A 7 39.02 -36.79 31.04
C VAL A 7 37.93 -36.05 31.86
N THR A 8 36.63 -36.43 31.87
CA THR A 8 35.96 -37.71 31.57
C THR A 8 34.75 -37.58 30.61
N ARG A 9 34.31 -38.73 30.08
CA ARG A 9 33.07 -38.94 29.29
C ARG A 9 31.98 -39.57 30.15
N GLY A 10 30.73 -39.16 29.96
CA GLY A 10 29.49 -39.81 30.41
C GLY A 10 28.32 -39.01 29.82
N GLU A 11 27.62 -39.43 28.76
CA GLU A 11 26.83 -40.64 28.53
C GLU A 11 25.45 -40.61 29.24
N ARG A 12 24.41 -41.01 28.52
CA ARG A 12 23.00 -40.65 28.74
C ARG A 12 22.24 -41.82 29.41
N PRO A 13 21.13 -41.57 30.10
CA PRO A 13 19.87 -42.09 29.54
C PRO A 13 18.66 -41.15 29.71
N ALA A 14 17.49 -41.56 29.21
CA ALA A 14 16.22 -40.86 29.37
C ALA A 14 15.05 -41.85 29.53
N ARG A 15 14.12 -41.53 30.45
CA ARG A 15 12.76 -42.08 30.62
C ARG A 15 12.03 -41.08 31.55
N GLY A 16 10.78 -40.65 31.32
CA GLY A 16 9.52 -41.42 31.43
C GLY A 16 9.00 -41.33 32.88
N GLU A 17 7.70 -41.26 33.19
CA GLU A 17 6.47 -41.54 32.45
C GLU A 17 5.37 -40.51 32.81
N ARG A 18 4.52 -40.07 31.88
CA ARG A 18 3.15 -40.59 31.61
C ARG A 18 2.32 -40.90 32.87
N SER A 19 1.14 -40.28 32.95
CA SER A 19 -0.03 -40.82 33.65
C SER A 19 -1.30 -40.45 32.87
N ALA A 20 -2.31 -41.32 32.85
CA ALA A 20 -3.48 -41.18 31.99
C ALA A 20 -4.69 -41.97 32.51
N GLY A 21 -5.90 -41.53 32.17
CA GLY A 21 -7.16 -42.24 32.43
C GLY A 21 -8.03 -41.60 33.51
N GLY A 22 -9.36 -41.67 33.34
CA GLY A 22 -10.35 -41.11 34.26
C GLY A 22 -11.61 -40.61 33.52
N ARG A 23 -12.63 -41.47 33.40
CA ARG A 23 -13.95 -41.18 32.79
C ARG A 23 -15.03 -41.46 33.85
N GLN A 24 -16.26 -40.98 33.61
CA GLN A 24 -17.47 -41.10 34.46
C GLN A 24 -17.58 -40.00 35.55
N THR A 25 -18.77 -39.54 35.99
CA THR A 25 -20.16 -39.83 35.57
C THR A 25 -21.10 -38.65 35.81
N ARG A 26 -22.19 -38.55 35.04
CA ARG A 26 -23.41 -37.78 35.38
C ARG A 26 -24.31 -38.63 36.29
N PRO A 27 -24.95 -38.03 37.30
CA PRO A 27 -26.32 -38.36 37.67
C PRO A 27 -27.28 -37.20 37.35
N GLU A 28 -28.57 -37.51 37.17
CA GLU A 28 -29.64 -36.51 37.09
C GLU A 28 -30.91 -37.10 37.72
N ARG A 29 -31.67 -36.27 38.43
CA ARG A 29 -33.14 -36.29 38.58
C ARG A 29 -33.56 -35.00 39.33
N SER A 30 -34.59 -34.24 38.93
CA SER A 30 -36.05 -34.53 38.96
C SER A 30 -36.55 -34.85 40.38
N LEU A 31 -37.72 -34.43 40.89
CA LEU A 31 -39.05 -34.00 40.37
C LEU A 31 -39.58 -32.87 41.30
N THR A 32 -40.70 -32.12 41.19
CA THR A 32 -41.73 -31.62 40.22
C THR A 32 -42.45 -30.45 40.97
N ALA A 33 -43.38 -29.60 40.53
CA ALA A 33 -44.42 -29.54 39.49
C ALA A 33 -44.77 -28.03 39.25
N GLY A 34 -45.65 -27.58 38.34
CA GLY A 34 -46.51 -28.25 37.37
C GLY A 34 -47.12 -27.26 36.35
N GLN A 35 -47.92 -27.76 35.41
CA GLN A 35 -48.60 -27.03 34.31
C GLN A 35 -50.14 -27.28 34.39
N PRO A 36 -51.06 -26.47 33.79
CA PRO A 36 -51.10 -26.26 32.33
C PRO A 36 -51.71 -24.95 31.73
N ALA A 37 -51.32 -24.72 30.46
CA ALA A 37 -52.05 -24.19 29.30
C ALA A 37 -53.14 -23.08 29.37
N THR A 38 -52.92 -21.99 28.61
CA THR A 38 -53.83 -21.38 27.60
C THR A 38 -52.99 -20.41 26.73
N SER A 39 -52.82 -20.62 25.41
CA SER A 39 -53.63 -20.16 24.27
C SER A 39 -53.35 -18.75 23.69
N ARG A 40 -52.60 -18.72 22.56
CA ARG A 40 -52.76 -17.85 21.36
C ARG A 40 -52.42 -16.33 21.38
N LEU A 41 -51.80 -15.91 20.26
CA LEU A 41 -51.75 -14.56 19.62
C LEU A 41 -50.86 -13.43 20.19
N PRO A 42 -49.77 -13.06 19.49
CA PRO A 42 -49.16 -11.73 19.56
C PRO A 42 -49.75 -10.75 18.52
N LYS A 43 -49.95 -9.48 18.91
CA LYS A 43 -50.58 -8.39 18.13
C LYS A 43 -49.95 -7.06 18.60
N ALA A 44 -49.53 -6.09 17.77
CA ALA A 44 -49.29 -6.05 16.32
C ALA A 44 -48.17 -5.03 16.00
N ARG A 45 -47.81 -4.86 14.72
CA ARG A 45 -46.81 -3.89 14.24
C ARG A 45 -47.30 -2.43 14.27
N PRO A 46 -46.42 -1.45 14.57
CA PRO A 46 -46.49 -0.12 13.97
C PRO A 46 -45.88 -0.11 12.53
N PRO A 47 -46.30 0.79 11.63
CA PRO A 47 -45.94 0.75 10.21
C PRO A 47 -44.57 1.39 9.87
N LYS A 48 -44.05 1.03 8.69
CA LYS A 48 -42.88 1.71 8.07
C LYS A 48 -43.27 3.13 7.63
N VAL A 49 -42.47 4.13 7.99
CA VAL A 49 -42.45 5.44 7.33
C VAL A 49 -41.17 5.52 6.48
N LYS A 50 -41.30 5.92 5.21
CA LYS A 50 -40.14 6.22 4.36
C LYS A 50 -39.47 7.50 4.85
N ALA A 51 -38.16 7.46 5.04
CA ALA A 51 -37.37 8.70 5.04
C ALA A 51 -37.31 9.22 3.60
N GLU A 52 -38.08 10.26 3.30
CA GLU A 52 -37.95 11.04 2.07
C GLU A 52 -36.66 11.90 2.15
N PRO A 53 -35.91 12.11 1.05
CA PRO A 53 -34.68 12.91 1.10
C PRO A 53 -34.94 14.35 1.57
N PRO A 54 -33.97 14.98 2.27
CA PRO A 54 -34.16 16.31 2.86
C PRO A 54 -34.53 17.36 1.79
N PRO A 55 -35.61 18.13 1.99
CA PRO A 55 -36.19 18.93 0.91
C PRO A 55 -35.38 20.19 0.59
N LYS A 56 -35.14 20.41 -0.70
CA LYS A 56 -34.49 21.61 -1.25
C LYS A 56 -35.30 22.88 -0.95
N LYS A 57 -34.98 23.56 0.15
CA LYS A 57 -35.44 24.91 0.50
C LYS A 57 -34.27 25.90 0.36
N ARG A 58 -34.45 27.12 -0.17
CA ARG A 58 -35.51 27.66 -1.05
C ARG A 58 -34.95 28.93 -1.72
N LYS A 59 -35.05 29.09 -3.05
CA LYS A 59 -34.85 30.40 -3.69
C LYS A 59 -35.89 31.39 -3.12
N LYS A 60 -35.47 32.40 -2.35
CA LYS A 60 -36.21 33.67 -2.11
C LYS A 60 -35.43 34.69 -1.27
N TRP A 61 -34.41 35.24 -1.90
CA TRP A 61 -33.92 36.62 -1.76
C TRP A 61 -33.30 36.96 -3.14
N LEU A 62 -33.48 38.12 -3.75
CA LEU A 62 -34.09 39.38 -3.29
C LEU A 62 -35.20 39.84 -4.28
N LYS A 63 -36.36 40.21 -3.70
CA LYS A 63 -37.30 41.31 -4.03
C LYS A 63 -37.34 41.90 -5.46
N GLU A 64 -38.56 42.00 -6.01
CA GLU A 64 -38.87 42.81 -7.20
C GLU A 64 -38.81 44.32 -6.93
N ALA A 65 -38.42 45.08 -7.95
CA ALA A 65 -38.80 46.48 -8.15
C ALA A 65 -38.93 46.73 -9.67
N ALA A 66 -39.94 47.49 -10.09
CA ALA A 66 -40.17 47.79 -11.50
C ALA A 66 -39.31 48.96 -11.99
N GLY A 67 -39.05 49.02 -13.30
CA GLY A 67 -38.38 50.14 -13.96
C GLY A 67 -38.20 49.86 -15.45
N ASN A 68 -38.67 50.77 -16.31
CA ASN A 68 -38.59 50.65 -17.76
C ASN A 68 -37.72 51.77 -18.36
N ALA A 69 -37.11 51.49 -19.51
CA ALA A 69 -36.58 52.42 -20.50
C ALA A 69 -35.43 53.39 -20.14
N SER A 70 -34.33 53.19 -20.88
CA SER A 70 -33.56 54.22 -21.61
C SER A 70 -32.58 55.20 -20.94
N ALA A 71 -31.51 55.43 -21.71
CA ALA A 71 -30.62 56.60 -21.77
C ALA A 71 -29.57 56.84 -20.67
N GLY A 72 -28.32 57.02 -21.13
CA GLY A 72 -27.38 58.00 -20.54
C GLY A 72 -26.02 57.49 -20.04
N GLY A 73 -24.94 58.00 -20.67
CA GLY A 73 -23.70 58.36 -19.97
C GLY A 73 -22.63 57.27 -19.75
N GLY A 74 -21.46 57.48 -20.36
CA GLY A 74 -20.19 56.90 -19.88
C GLY A 74 -19.59 57.68 -18.70
N PRO A 75 -18.52 57.17 -18.07
CA PRO A 75 -18.03 57.62 -16.76
C PRO A 75 -16.99 58.76 -16.85
N PRO A 76 -16.49 59.25 -15.71
CA PRO A 76 -15.21 58.70 -15.23
C PRO A 76 -15.13 58.47 -13.71
N GLY A 77 -14.09 57.75 -13.27
CA GLY A 77 -13.58 57.83 -11.89
C GLY A 77 -13.84 56.63 -10.99
N SER A 78 -12.95 55.63 -11.04
CA SER A 78 -12.59 54.83 -9.86
C SER A 78 -11.13 54.37 -10.00
N SER A 79 -10.38 54.39 -8.90
CA SER A 79 -8.96 54.03 -8.87
C SER A 79 -8.75 52.51 -8.88
N SER A 80 -7.62 52.09 -9.45
CA SER A 80 -7.13 50.71 -9.31
C SER A 80 -6.59 50.48 -7.89
N ASP A 81 -6.86 49.30 -7.35
CA ASP A 81 -5.84 48.46 -6.73
C ASP A 81 -6.21 46.99 -6.91
N SER A 82 -5.22 46.10 -6.96
CA SER A 82 -5.41 44.70 -7.40
C SER A 82 -4.57 43.71 -6.61
N GLU A 83 -5.19 42.99 -5.69
CA GLU A 83 -4.59 41.85 -4.98
C GLU A 83 -5.41 40.56 -5.18
N SER A 84 -5.16 39.88 -6.32
CA SER A 84 -5.77 38.58 -6.63
C SER A 84 -5.12 37.46 -5.82
N SER A 85 -5.68 37.15 -4.64
CA SER A 85 -5.30 35.96 -3.88
C SER A 85 -5.56 34.67 -4.67
N PRO A 86 -4.57 33.77 -4.83
CA PRO A 86 -4.80 32.46 -5.44
C PRO A 86 -5.63 31.60 -4.49
N GLY A 87 -6.84 31.22 -4.92
CA GLY A 87 -7.77 30.43 -4.11
C GLY A 87 -7.19 29.09 -3.66
N ALA A 88 -7.44 28.73 -2.39
CA ALA A 88 -7.03 27.44 -1.85
C ALA A 88 -7.65 26.27 -2.65
N PRO A 89 -6.92 25.16 -2.86
CA PRO A 89 -7.45 24.00 -3.58
C PRO A 89 -8.57 23.34 -2.77
N SER A 90 -9.77 23.26 -3.35
CA SER A 90 -10.92 22.57 -2.75
C SER A 90 -10.59 21.10 -2.43
N GLU A 91 -11.01 20.64 -1.26
CA GLU A 91 -10.59 19.35 -0.70
C GLU A 91 -11.30 18.14 -1.34
N ASP A 92 -12.35 18.37 -2.15
CA ASP A 92 -13.11 17.33 -2.88
C ASP A 92 -12.74 17.26 -4.39
N GLU A 93 -11.44 17.29 -4.70
CA GLU A 93 -10.95 16.83 -6.01
C GLU A 93 -10.52 15.35 -5.86
N ARG A 94 -11.32 14.43 -6.42
CA ARG A 94 -11.04 12.98 -6.41
C ARG A 94 -9.96 12.65 -7.45
N ALA A 95 -8.80 13.26 -7.22
CA ALA A 95 -7.98 13.80 -8.27
C ALA A 95 -7.37 12.73 -9.19
N VAL A 96 -7.39 13.04 -10.48
CA VAL A 96 -6.82 12.19 -11.53
C VAL A 96 -5.34 11.92 -11.21
N PRO A 97 -4.88 10.64 -11.09
CA PRO A 97 -3.55 10.33 -10.56
C PRO A 97 -2.37 11.02 -11.27
N GLY A 98 -2.51 11.30 -12.57
CA GLY A 98 -1.50 12.03 -13.36
C GLY A 98 -1.44 13.56 -13.14
N ARG A 99 -2.39 14.15 -12.40
CA ARG A 99 -2.36 15.58 -12.01
C ARG A 99 -1.61 15.79 -10.69
N LEU A 100 -1.80 14.92 -9.69
CA LEU A 100 -1.10 15.01 -8.39
C LEU A 100 0.42 15.09 -8.54
N LEU A 101 0.99 14.25 -9.41
CA LEU A 101 2.42 14.18 -9.71
C LEU A 101 3.03 15.47 -10.27
N LYS A 102 2.20 16.43 -10.71
CA LYS A 102 2.64 17.72 -11.28
C LYS A 102 2.54 18.89 -10.29
N THR A 103 1.94 18.67 -9.12
CA THR A 103 1.76 19.71 -8.09
C THR A 103 3.08 20.11 -7.43
N ARG A 104 3.16 21.36 -6.95
CA ARG A 104 4.33 21.84 -6.19
C ARG A 104 4.58 20.99 -4.94
N ALA A 105 3.54 20.73 -4.14
CA ALA A 105 3.62 19.91 -2.94
C ALA A 105 4.11 18.48 -3.19
N MET A 106 3.72 17.83 -4.31
CA MET A 106 4.25 16.49 -4.62
C MET A 106 5.73 16.52 -5.02
N ARG A 107 6.22 17.59 -5.66
CA ARG A 107 7.66 17.77 -5.92
C ARG A 107 8.43 18.01 -4.64
N GLU A 108 7.88 18.75 -3.68
CA GLU A 108 8.48 19.00 -2.37
C GLU A 108 8.50 17.71 -1.51
N MET A 109 7.41 16.94 -1.45
CA MET A 109 7.42 15.60 -0.82
C MET A 109 8.41 14.63 -1.48
N TYR A 110 8.53 14.66 -2.81
CA TYR A 110 9.51 13.82 -3.51
C TYR A 110 10.96 14.27 -3.25
N ARG A 111 11.19 15.58 -3.11
CA ARG A 111 12.49 16.12 -2.70
C ARG A 111 12.88 15.59 -1.31
N SER A 112 12.02 15.71 -0.30
CA SER A 112 12.32 15.21 1.06
C SER A 112 12.52 13.69 1.10
N TYR A 113 11.81 12.93 0.25
CA TYR A 113 12.05 11.49 0.07
C TYR A 113 13.43 11.19 -0.51
N VAL A 114 13.88 11.93 -1.53
CA VAL A 114 15.24 11.78 -2.08
C VAL A 114 16.29 12.23 -1.08
N GLU A 115 16.08 13.33 -0.34
CA GLU A 115 16.98 13.80 0.72
C GLU A 115 17.15 12.72 1.81
N MET A 116 16.08 12.07 2.27
CA MET A 116 16.14 10.92 3.18
C MET A 116 16.91 9.72 2.59
N LEU A 117 16.76 9.43 1.30
CA LEU A 117 17.52 8.35 0.63
C LEU A 117 19.00 8.70 0.42
N VAL A 118 19.36 9.97 0.26
CA VAL A 118 20.75 10.46 0.27
C VAL A 118 21.34 10.34 1.68
N SER A 119 20.63 10.77 2.72
CA SER A 119 21.07 10.56 4.10
C SER A 119 21.24 9.06 4.43
N THR A 120 20.37 8.19 3.88
CA THR A 120 20.50 6.72 4.00
C THR A 120 21.71 6.15 3.24
N ALA A 121 22.19 6.84 2.20
CA ALA A 121 23.39 6.46 1.47
C ALA A 121 24.68 6.82 2.23
N LEU A 122 24.62 7.85 3.08
CA LEU A 122 25.70 8.28 3.96
C LEU A 122 25.71 7.49 5.29
N ASP A 123 24.54 7.25 5.86
CA ASP A 123 24.33 6.46 7.09
C ASP A 123 23.28 5.35 6.84
N PRO A 124 23.67 4.05 6.84
CA PRO A 124 22.75 2.96 6.55
C PRO A 124 21.65 2.76 7.60
N ASP A 125 21.82 3.29 8.82
CA ASP A 125 20.85 3.15 9.91
C ASP A 125 19.84 4.33 9.96
N MET A 126 20.02 5.35 9.10
CA MET A 126 19.15 6.54 9.00
C MET A 126 17.65 6.21 8.97
N ILE A 127 17.21 5.24 8.16
CA ILE A 127 15.79 4.85 8.08
C ILE A 127 15.29 4.30 9.42
N GLN A 128 16.10 3.51 10.11
CA GLN A 128 15.75 2.90 11.39
C GLN A 128 15.69 3.99 12.49
N ALA A 129 16.68 4.89 12.53
CA ALA A 129 16.70 6.03 13.43
C ALA A 129 15.48 6.96 13.24
N LEU A 130 15.06 7.23 11.99
CA LEU A 130 13.83 7.97 11.71
C LEU A 130 12.59 7.21 12.22
N GLU A 131 12.44 5.92 11.88
CA GLU A 131 11.29 5.11 12.31
C GLU A 131 11.18 5.01 13.85
N ASP A 132 12.31 4.85 14.55
CA ASP A 132 12.35 4.72 16.02
C ASP A 132 12.13 6.06 16.76
N THR A 133 12.55 7.19 16.19
CA THR A 133 12.28 8.53 16.73
C THR A 133 10.92 9.10 16.32
N HIS A 134 10.21 8.41 15.41
CA HIS A 134 8.94 8.85 14.83
C HIS A 134 9.02 10.21 14.12
N ASP A 135 10.14 10.50 13.43
CA ASP A 135 10.39 11.78 12.76
C ASP A 135 9.24 12.27 11.85
N GLU A 136 8.80 13.51 12.08
CA GLU A 136 7.67 14.13 11.37
C GLU A 136 8.08 14.86 10.08
N LEU A 137 9.39 14.99 9.78
CA LEU A 137 9.87 15.67 8.57
C LEU A 137 9.92 14.73 7.36
N TYR A 138 10.53 13.55 7.53
CA TYR A 138 10.83 12.61 6.46
C TYR A 138 9.87 11.41 6.42
N LEU A 139 9.37 10.93 7.56
CA LEU A 139 8.44 9.79 7.56
C LEU A 139 7.11 10.08 6.85
N PRO A 140 6.45 11.26 7.00
CA PRO A 140 5.19 11.50 6.31
C PRO A 140 5.34 11.54 4.77
N PRO A 141 6.34 12.25 4.17
CA PRO A 141 6.64 12.11 2.74
C PRO A 141 6.98 10.68 2.31
N MET A 142 7.78 9.94 3.11
CA MET A 142 8.14 8.55 2.82
C MET A 142 6.91 7.64 2.78
N ARG A 143 6.07 7.68 3.82
CA ARG A 143 4.82 6.93 3.92
C ARG A 143 3.87 7.28 2.77
N LYS A 144 3.81 8.54 2.35
CA LYS A 144 2.98 9.01 1.22
C LYS A 144 3.44 8.43 -0.12
N ILE A 145 4.74 8.43 -0.39
CA ILE A 145 5.33 7.95 -1.66
C ILE A 145 5.34 6.41 -1.71
N ASP A 146 5.79 5.74 -0.64
CA ASP A 146 5.74 4.28 -0.54
C ASP A 146 4.28 3.77 -0.56
N GLY A 147 3.33 4.54 -0.05
CA GLY A 147 1.89 4.31 -0.19
C GLY A 147 1.41 4.38 -1.65
N LEU A 148 1.76 5.44 -2.37
CA LEU A 148 1.41 5.64 -3.79
C LEU A 148 2.00 4.53 -4.69
N LEU A 149 3.25 4.15 -4.46
CA LEU A 149 3.93 3.05 -5.17
C LEU A 149 3.21 1.72 -4.93
N ASN A 150 2.82 1.43 -3.69
CA ASN A 150 2.03 0.23 -3.38
C ASN A 150 0.61 0.28 -3.96
N GLU A 151 -0.03 1.45 -4.07
CA GLU A 151 -1.34 1.59 -4.71
C GLU A 151 -1.26 1.33 -6.22
N HIS A 152 -0.26 1.91 -6.91
CA HIS A 152 -0.01 1.63 -8.32
C HIS A 152 0.35 0.15 -8.56
N LYS A 153 1.20 -0.44 -7.72
CA LYS A 153 1.51 -1.88 -7.78
C LYS A 153 0.27 -2.76 -7.61
N LYS A 154 -0.65 -2.39 -6.69
CA LYS A 154 -1.95 -3.05 -6.52
C LYS A 154 -2.89 -2.87 -7.72
N LYS A 155 -2.85 -1.73 -8.42
CA LYS A 155 -3.62 -1.49 -9.66
C LYS A 155 -3.09 -2.35 -10.81
N VAL A 156 -1.77 -2.43 -10.97
CA VAL A 156 -1.09 -3.24 -12.00
C VAL A 156 -1.30 -4.74 -11.74
N LEU A 157 -1.24 -5.19 -10.49
CA LEU A 157 -1.50 -6.58 -10.09
C LEU A 157 -2.90 -7.09 -10.50
N LYS A 158 -3.89 -6.22 -10.68
CA LYS A 158 -5.24 -6.60 -11.17
C LYS A 158 -5.30 -6.88 -12.68
N ARG A 159 -4.20 -6.72 -13.42
CA ARG A 159 -4.11 -6.88 -14.89
C ARG A 159 -3.19 -8.02 -15.32
N LEU A 160 -2.61 -8.74 -14.35
CA LEU A 160 -1.59 -9.77 -14.58
C LEU A 160 -1.78 -10.95 -13.60
N SER A 161 -1.21 -12.10 -13.93
CA SER A 161 -1.32 -13.34 -13.16
C SER A 161 0.06 -13.83 -12.74
N LEU A 162 0.43 -13.60 -11.47
CA LEU A 162 1.68 -14.13 -10.93
C LEU A 162 1.48 -15.56 -10.43
N SER A 163 2.34 -16.49 -10.85
CA SER A 163 2.60 -17.70 -10.07
C SER A 163 3.40 -17.31 -8.81
N PRO A 164 3.32 -18.08 -7.71
CA PRO A 164 4.09 -17.77 -6.49
C PRO A 164 5.60 -17.67 -6.74
N ALA A 165 6.16 -18.53 -7.60
CA ALA A 165 7.57 -18.50 -7.98
C ALA A 165 7.97 -17.24 -8.77
N LEU A 166 7.13 -16.80 -9.72
CA LEU A 166 7.36 -15.56 -10.45
C LEU A 166 7.22 -14.33 -9.53
N GLN A 167 6.26 -14.34 -8.60
CA GLN A 167 6.12 -13.26 -7.61
C GLN A 167 7.35 -13.16 -6.72
N ASP A 168 7.82 -14.27 -6.16
CA ASP A 168 8.99 -14.30 -5.27
C ASP A 168 10.25 -13.83 -6.00
N ALA A 169 10.48 -14.30 -7.23
CA ALA A 169 11.60 -13.85 -8.04
C ALA A 169 11.53 -12.34 -8.38
N LEU A 170 10.35 -11.83 -8.77
CA LEU A 170 10.12 -10.40 -9.02
C LEU A 170 10.08 -9.53 -7.75
N HIS A 171 10.20 -10.11 -6.54
CA HIS A 171 10.32 -9.38 -5.28
C HIS A 171 11.73 -9.46 -4.68
N THR A 172 12.46 -10.53 -5.00
CA THR A 172 13.82 -10.85 -4.52
C THR A 172 14.90 -10.21 -5.37
N PHE A 173 14.74 -10.19 -6.69
CA PHE A 173 15.79 -9.81 -7.64
C PHE A 173 15.54 -8.42 -8.25
N PRO A 174 16.35 -7.39 -7.94
CA PRO A 174 16.06 -6.00 -8.30
C PRO A 174 16.32 -5.64 -9.76
N GLN A 175 16.85 -6.53 -10.59
CA GLN A 175 16.98 -6.31 -12.04
C GLN A 175 16.05 -7.27 -12.78
N LEU A 176 15.63 -6.90 -13.99
CA LEU A 176 14.79 -7.74 -14.85
C LEU A 176 15.25 -7.58 -16.30
N GLN A 177 15.71 -8.67 -16.90
CA GLN A 177 15.94 -8.75 -18.33
C GLN A 177 14.67 -9.29 -19.01
N VAL A 178 14.35 -8.74 -20.19
CA VAL A 178 13.14 -9.04 -20.94
C VAL A 178 13.55 -9.36 -22.37
N GLU A 179 13.55 -10.64 -22.73
CA GLU A 179 13.90 -11.09 -24.08
C GLU A 179 12.64 -11.54 -24.81
N GLN A 180 12.45 -11.01 -26.02
CA GLN A 180 11.38 -11.43 -26.92
C GLN A 180 11.90 -12.59 -27.76
N SER A 181 11.12 -13.67 -27.89
CA SER A 181 11.46 -14.75 -28.80
C SER A 181 11.29 -14.27 -30.25
N GLY A 182 12.32 -14.43 -31.08
CA GLY A 182 12.35 -13.86 -32.43
C GLY A 182 11.31 -14.46 -33.38
N GLU A 183 11.01 -13.72 -34.45
CA GLU A 183 10.15 -14.16 -35.56
C GLU A 183 10.62 -15.53 -36.11
N GLY A 184 9.67 -16.40 -36.44
CA GLY A 184 9.94 -17.76 -36.90
C GLY A 184 10.28 -18.78 -35.80
N SER A 185 10.23 -18.40 -34.52
CA SER A 185 10.35 -19.35 -33.41
C SER A 185 8.98 -19.89 -32.96
N PRO A 186 8.84 -21.15 -32.52
CA PRO A 186 7.60 -21.69 -31.95
C PRO A 186 7.27 -21.13 -30.54
N GLU A 187 7.94 -20.05 -30.12
CA GLU A 187 7.58 -19.25 -28.95
C GLU A 187 6.99 -17.87 -29.33
N GLU A 188 6.62 -17.67 -30.61
CA GLU A 188 5.96 -16.46 -31.11
C GLU A 188 4.71 -16.09 -30.27
N GLY A 189 4.60 -14.81 -29.89
CA GLY A 189 3.61 -14.33 -28.91
C GLY A 189 4.00 -14.49 -27.43
N ALA A 190 5.21 -14.99 -27.11
CA ALA A 190 5.70 -15.10 -25.74
C ALA A 190 7.05 -14.39 -25.50
N VAL A 191 7.25 -13.98 -24.25
CA VAL A 191 8.41 -13.21 -23.76
C VAL A 191 9.04 -13.92 -22.58
N ARG A 192 10.37 -13.89 -22.51
CA ARG A 192 11.21 -14.53 -21.50
C ARG A 192 11.68 -13.49 -20.50
N LEU A 193 11.14 -13.56 -19.28
CA LEU A 193 11.55 -12.75 -18.14
C LEU A 193 12.68 -13.44 -17.38
N ARG A 194 13.80 -12.75 -17.19
CA ARG A 194 14.92 -13.21 -16.35
C ARG A 194 15.20 -12.21 -15.22
N PRO A 195 14.70 -12.45 -14.00
CA PRO A 195 15.06 -11.64 -12.83
C PRO A 195 16.56 -11.80 -12.51
N ALA A 196 17.21 -10.73 -12.04
CA ALA A 196 18.67 -10.66 -11.86
C ALA A 196 19.10 -9.64 -10.78
N GLY A 197 20.41 -9.52 -10.58
CA GLY A 197 21.02 -8.64 -9.58
C GLY A 197 21.06 -9.23 -8.17
N GLU A 198 21.71 -8.53 -7.25
CA GLU A 198 21.86 -8.97 -5.86
C GLU A 198 20.62 -8.63 -5.02
N PRO A 199 20.02 -9.60 -4.29
CA PRO A 199 18.94 -9.31 -3.36
C PRO A 199 19.35 -8.37 -2.21
N TYR A 200 18.38 -7.62 -1.68
CA TYR A 200 18.60 -6.54 -0.71
C TYR A 200 17.54 -6.56 0.41
N ASN A 201 17.87 -5.96 1.56
CA ASN A 201 16.91 -5.77 2.64
C ASN A 201 15.91 -4.68 2.25
N ARG A 202 14.63 -5.04 2.11
CA ARG A 202 13.57 -4.12 1.68
C ARG A 202 13.21 -3.02 2.69
N LYS A 203 13.71 -3.10 3.94
CA LYS A 203 13.63 -2.02 4.94
C LYS A 203 14.80 -1.03 4.80
N THR A 204 16.02 -1.51 5.09
CA THR A 204 17.24 -0.69 5.21
C THR A 204 17.97 -0.48 3.88
N LEU A 205 17.44 -1.00 2.78
CA LEU A 205 17.97 -0.88 1.40
C LEU A 205 19.39 -1.47 1.19
N SER A 206 19.98 -2.08 2.21
CA SER A 206 21.32 -2.68 2.15
C SER A 206 21.35 -3.99 1.36
N LYS A 207 22.42 -4.21 0.59
CA LYS A 207 22.66 -5.46 -0.15
C LYS A 207 22.79 -6.65 0.83
N LEU A 208 22.18 -7.78 0.51
CA LEU A 208 22.35 -9.01 1.29
C LEU A 208 23.65 -9.69 0.91
N LYS A 209 24.58 -9.86 1.86
CA LYS A 209 25.89 -10.52 1.68
C LYS A 209 25.81 -12.04 1.40
N ARG A 210 24.66 -12.58 1.03
CA ARG A 210 24.46 -14.00 0.71
C ARG A 210 24.48 -14.19 -0.80
N SER A 211 25.32 -15.08 -1.30
CA SER A 211 25.16 -15.63 -2.65
C SER A 211 23.78 -16.27 -2.75
N VAL A 212 23.08 -16.00 -3.85
CA VAL A 212 21.77 -16.58 -4.17
C VAL A 212 21.87 -17.16 -5.58
N VAL A 213 21.32 -18.36 -5.77
CA VAL A 213 21.28 -19.03 -7.08
C VAL A 213 20.60 -18.10 -8.09
N ARG A 214 21.13 -18.03 -9.32
CA ARG A 214 20.55 -17.27 -10.43
C ARG A 214 19.06 -17.58 -10.55
N ALA A 215 18.23 -16.55 -10.68
CA ALA A 215 16.79 -16.72 -10.77
C ALA A 215 16.40 -17.62 -11.94
N GLN A 216 15.29 -18.36 -11.76
CA GLN A 216 14.65 -19.09 -12.84
C GLN A 216 14.15 -18.11 -13.92
N GLU A 217 14.17 -18.56 -15.18
CA GLU A 217 13.57 -17.84 -16.30
C GLU A 217 12.07 -18.16 -16.40
N PHE A 218 11.25 -17.15 -16.64
CA PHE A 218 9.79 -17.30 -16.72
C PHE A 218 9.27 -16.85 -18.08
N LYS A 219 8.54 -17.75 -18.77
CA LYS A 219 7.83 -17.44 -20.02
C LYS A 219 6.48 -16.82 -19.70
N VAL A 220 6.17 -15.68 -20.32
CA VAL A 220 4.89 -14.95 -20.18
C VAL A 220 4.33 -14.54 -21.54
N GLU A 221 3.04 -14.23 -21.61
CA GLU A 221 2.40 -13.67 -22.81
C GLU A 221 2.98 -12.29 -23.17
N LEU A 222 3.25 -12.05 -24.46
CA LEU A 222 3.78 -10.79 -24.98
C LEU A 222 2.93 -9.59 -24.58
N ASP A 223 1.60 -9.67 -24.75
CA ASP A 223 0.64 -8.62 -24.39
C ASP A 223 0.67 -8.20 -22.92
N LYS A 224 1.13 -9.10 -22.04
CA LYS A 224 1.23 -8.87 -20.59
C LYS A 224 2.65 -8.50 -20.14
N SER A 225 3.67 -8.67 -20.98
CA SER A 225 5.09 -8.43 -20.66
C SER A 225 5.33 -7.07 -19.98
N GLY A 226 4.82 -5.98 -20.57
CA GLY A 226 4.95 -4.63 -20.03
C GLY A 226 4.32 -4.43 -18.64
N TYR A 227 3.27 -5.17 -18.29
CA TYR A 227 2.70 -5.13 -16.94
C TYR A 227 3.62 -5.77 -15.90
N TYR A 228 4.36 -6.84 -16.24
CA TYR A 228 5.36 -7.43 -15.34
C TYR A 228 6.54 -6.48 -15.12
N THR A 229 7.07 -5.85 -16.19
CA THR A 229 8.15 -4.86 -16.11
C THR A 229 7.75 -3.64 -15.27
N LEU A 230 6.51 -3.15 -15.44
CA LEU A 230 5.96 -2.06 -14.63
C LEU A 230 5.75 -2.48 -13.16
N TYR A 231 5.26 -3.69 -12.89
CA TYR A 231 5.07 -4.21 -11.54
C TYR A 231 6.39 -4.33 -10.78
N HIS A 232 7.42 -4.89 -11.44
CA HIS A 232 8.79 -5.00 -10.94
C HIS A 232 9.40 -3.62 -10.65
N SER A 233 9.30 -2.70 -11.61
CA SER A 233 9.78 -1.31 -11.47
C SER A 233 9.12 -0.60 -10.28
N LEU A 234 7.81 -0.77 -10.08
CA LEU A 234 7.06 -0.21 -8.95
C LEU A 234 7.39 -0.89 -7.61
N HIS A 235 7.86 -2.14 -7.62
CA HIS A 235 8.28 -2.84 -6.40
C HIS A 235 9.68 -2.40 -5.95
N HIS A 236 10.61 -2.22 -6.89
CA HIS A 236 12.01 -1.88 -6.61
C HIS A 236 12.32 -0.38 -6.67
N TYR A 237 11.34 0.48 -6.98
CA TYR A 237 11.51 1.93 -7.13
C TYR A 237 12.36 2.59 -6.03
N LYS A 238 12.00 2.41 -4.74
CA LYS A 238 12.75 2.98 -3.59
C LYS A 238 14.22 2.58 -3.59
N TYR A 239 14.51 1.32 -3.92
CA TYR A 239 15.87 0.79 -4.00
C TYR A 239 16.63 1.34 -5.20
N HIS A 240 16.01 1.45 -6.38
CA HIS A 240 16.67 2.07 -7.53
C HIS A 240 16.92 3.58 -7.37
N THR A 241 16.03 4.29 -6.68
CA THR A 241 16.27 5.70 -6.31
C THR A 241 17.42 5.78 -5.32
N PHE A 242 17.45 4.94 -4.27
CA PHE A 242 18.56 4.85 -3.32
C PHE A 242 19.91 4.52 -3.98
N LEU A 243 19.97 3.56 -4.92
CA LEU A 243 21.19 3.29 -5.67
C LEU A 243 21.70 4.54 -6.40
N ARG A 244 20.81 5.29 -7.06
CA ARG A 244 21.15 6.58 -7.71
C ARG A 244 21.60 7.67 -6.73
N CYS A 245 21.21 7.59 -5.45
CA CYS A 245 21.66 8.49 -4.38
C CYS A 245 23.01 8.09 -3.77
N ARG A 246 23.41 6.82 -3.90
CA ARG A 246 24.67 6.25 -3.35
C ARG A 246 25.77 6.09 -4.42
N ASP A 247 25.39 6.16 -5.70
CA ASP A 247 26.30 6.14 -6.85
C ASP A 247 26.62 7.58 -7.33
N GLN A 248 26.47 8.57 -6.44
CA GLN A 248 26.83 9.99 -6.55
C GLN A 248 27.84 10.36 -5.46
#